data_AF-A0A6B3GQ26-F1
#
_entry.id   AF-A0A6B3GQ26-F1
#
_cell.length_a   1.000
_cell.length_b   1.000
_cell.length_c   1.000
_cell.angle_alpha   90.00
_cell.angle_beta   90.00
_cell.angle_gamma   90.00
#
_symmetry.space_group_name_H-M   'P 1'
#
loop_
_entity.id
_entity.type
_entity.pdbx_description
1 polymer ?
#
loop_
_entity_poly.entity_id
_entity_poly.type
_entity_poly.pdbx_seq_one_letter_code
_entity_poly.pdbx_strand_id
1 'polypeptide(L)'
;TQSLLTGRHRVRRLMGLEHDAWDELAGELHTAAVPLDELHDPKRLWSLGSSDPVELKAEIARLRAELGTYRTALSRPFPVAVLHWPEQELRELLTAYPELTEEYVDRTTHLDRLEASLRDLHATGTPNLGIVTGTVPSYEAFAASEAASPSDPGLLPQYATTLAARGRAIPWPPSRTAACWCGSGVAYGGCHGV
;
A
#
# COMPACT_ATOMS: atom_id res chain seq x y z
N THR A 1 -5.80 34.63 -29.37
CA THR A 1 -5.64 33.51 -30.32
C THR A 1 -5.79 32.17 -29.63
N GLN A 2 -5.05 31.86 -28.57
CA GLN A 2 -5.15 30.59 -27.81
C GLN A 2 -6.58 30.24 -27.35
N SER A 3 -7.31 31.19 -26.75
CA SER A 3 -8.71 30.99 -26.34
C SER A 3 -9.64 30.61 -27.51
N LEU A 4 -9.37 31.11 -28.72
CA LEU A 4 -10.15 30.75 -29.92
C LEU A 4 -9.85 29.32 -30.38
N LEU A 5 -8.59 28.89 -30.30
CA LEU A 5 -8.20 27.51 -30.62
C LEU A 5 -8.79 26.51 -29.62
N THR A 6 -8.75 26.81 -28.32
CA THR A 6 -9.41 25.99 -27.29
C THR A 6 -10.92 25.91 -27.48
N GLY A 7 -11.57 27.05 -27.77
CA GLY A 7 -13.02 27.09 -28.04
C GLY A 7 -13.41 26.30 -29.29
N ARG A 8 -12.62 26.41 -30.36
CA ARG A 8 -12.79 25.63 -31.60
C ARG A 8 -12.65 24.13 -31.34
N HIS A 9 -11.58 23.72 -30.65
CA HIS A 9 -11.34 22.31 -30.29
C HIS A 9 -12.54 21.73 -29.54
N ARG A 10 -13.11 22.46 -28.58
CA ARG A 10 -14.31 22.02 -27.84
C ARG A 10 -15.50 21.76 -28.77
N VAL A 11 -15.82 22.70 -29.65
CA VAL A 11 -16.98 22.59 -30.56
C VAL A 11 -16.82 21.39 -31.49
N ARG A 12 -15.62 21.20 -32.06
CA ARG A 12 -15.33 20.08 -32.97
C ARG A 12 -15.44 18.73 -32.28
N ARG A 13 -14.93 18.60 -31.06
CA ARG A 13 -15.06 17.38 -30.25
C ARG A 13 -16.51 17.05 -29.92
N LEU A 14 -17.32 18.06 -29.57
CA LEU A 14 -18.76 17.87 -29.32
C LEU A 14 -19.53 17.46 -30.58
N MET A 15 -19.06 17.87 -31.77
CA MET A 15 -19.63 17.46 -33.05
C MET A 15 -19.10 16.11 -33.56
N GLY A 16 -18.17 15.47 -32.85
CA GLY A 16 -17.58 14.19 -33.25
C GLY A 16 -16.69 14.26 -34.49
N LEU A 17 -16.10 15.42 -34.79
CA LEU A 17 -15.20 15.60 -35.93
C LEU A 17 -13.80 15.05 -35.60
N GLU A 18 -13.10 14.57 -36.63
CA GLU A 18 -11.69 14.18 -36.53
C GLU A 18 -10.80 15.40 -36.23
N HIS A 19 -9.69 15.17 -35.52
CA HIS A 19 -8.68 16.20 -35.25
C HIS A 19 -8.05 16.72 -36.53
N ASP A 20 -7.80 18.03 -36.57
CA ASP A 20 -6.97 18.65 -37.60
C ASP A 20 -5.78 19.43 -37.00
N ALA A 21 -4.95 20.02 -37.86
CA ALA A 21 -3.75 20.75 -37.47
C ALA A 21 -4.02 21.90 -36.47
N TRP A 22 -5.23 22.46 -36.44
CA TRP A 22 -5.59 23.50 -35.47
C TRP A 22 -5.98 22.90 -34.12
N ASP A 23 -6.51 21.69 -34.09
CA ASP A 23 -6.79 20.95 -32.86
C ASP A 23 -5.47 20.45 -32.23
N GLU A 24 -4.50 20.02 -33.04
CA GLU A 24 -3.14 19.72 -32.59
C GLU A 24 -2.47 20.96 -31.98
N LEU A 25 -2.48 22.09 -32.68
CA LEU A 25 -1.95 23.35 -32.16
C LEU A 25 -2.66 23.81 -30.87
N ALA A 26 -3.96 23.55 -30.75
CA ALA A 26 -4.70 23.83 -29.52
C ALA A 26 -4.18 22.98 -28.34
N GLY A 27 -3.85 21.72 -28.60
CA GLY A 27 -3.25 20.81 -27.63
C GLY A 27 -1.85 21.25 -27.20
N GLU A 28 -1.00 21.64 -28.14
CA GLU A 28 0.36 22.13 -27.85
C GLU A 28 0.37 23.42 -27.02
N LEU A 29 -0.57 24.33 -27.30
CA LEU A 29 -0.69 25.59 -26.56
C LEU A 29 -1.35 25.42 -25.19
N HIS A 30 -1.92 24.26 -24.87
CA HIS A 30 -2.61 24.03 -23.60
C HIS A 30 -1.63 23.64 -22.50
N THR A 31 -1.60 24.40 -21.41
CA THR A 31 -0.60 24.25 -20.34
C THR A 31 -1.15 23.62 -19.06
N ALA A 32 -2.45 23.34 -18.99
CA ALA A 32 -3.04 22.72 -17.79
C ALA A 32 -2.73 21.22 -17.75
N ALA A 33 -2.75 20.65 -16.53
CA ALA A 33 -2.38 19.26 -16.29
C ALA A 33 -3.30 18.22 -16.97
N VAL A 34 -4.53 18.61 -17.34
CA VAL A 34 -5.51 17.73 -17.98
C VAL A 34 -5.57 18.06 -19.47
N PRO A 35 -5.35 17.10 -20.40
CA PRO A 35 -5.40 17.34 -21.84
C PRO A 35 -6.77 17.85 -22.32
N LEU A 36 -6.77 18.63 -23.41
CA LEU A 36 -8.00 19.15 -23.99
C LEU A 36 -8.96 18.04 -24.45
N ASP A 37 -8.46 16.89 -24.88
CA ASP A 37 -9.29 15.75 -25.28
C ASP A 37 -10.09 15.16 -24.13
N GLU A 38 -9.50 15.15 -22.94
CA GLU A 38 -10.16 14.67 -21.72
C GLU A 38 -11.17 15.70 -21.19
N LEU A 39 -10.84 17.00 -21.29
CA LEU A 39 -11.74 18.10 -20.90
C LEU A 39 -12.93 18.26 -21.87
N HIS A 40 -12.73 17.96 -23.14
CA HIS A 40 -13.73 18.13 -24.20
C HIS A 40 -14.35 16.80 -24.65
N ASP A 41 -14.16 15.72 -23.90
CA ASP A 41 -14.82 14.44 -24.16
C ASP A 41 -16.34 14.57 -23.93
N PRO A 42 -17.18 14.42 -24.98
CA PRO A 42 -18.63 14.51 -24.85
C PRO A 42 -19.19 13.50 -23.85
N LYS A 43 -18.59 12.30 -23.70
CA LYS A 43 -19.06 11.30 -22.74
C LYS A 43 -18.87 11.77 -21.29
N ARG A 44 -17.77 12.48 -21.00
CA ARG A 44 -17.50 13.07 -19.68
C ARG A 44 -18.30 14.33 -19.42
N LEU A 45 -18.47 15.18 -20.43
CA LEU A 45 -19.28 16.39 -20.31
C LEU A 45 -20.75 16.06 -20.06
N TRP A 46 -21.28 15.00 -20.65
CA TRP A 46 -22.66 14.56 -20.43
C TRP A 46 -22.86 13.78 -19.13
N SER A 47 -21.83 13.15 -18.57
CA SER A 47 -21.91 12.56 -17.22
C SER A 47 -21.99 13.60 -16.10
N LEU A 48 -21.65 14.87 -16.38
CA LEU A 48 -21.79 16.01 -15.47
C LEU A 48 -23.08 16.81 -15.74
N GLY A 49 -24.14 16.16 -16.25
CA GLY A 49 -25.37 16.79 -16.78
C GLY A 49 -26.16 17.70 -15.83
N SER A 50 -25.67 17.98 -14.63
CA SER A 50 -26.16 19.06 -13.78
C SER A 50 -25.16 20.21 -13.73
N SER A 51 -25.60 21.38 -14.16
CA SER A 51 -24.90 22.65 -13.93
C SER A 51 -25.28 23.30 -12.59
N ASP A 52 -26.07 22.62 -11.75
CA ASP A 52 -26.40 23.11 -10.42
C ASP A 52 -25.16 23.04 -9.51
N PRO A 53 -24.67 24.18 -8.98
CA PRO A 53 -23.54 24.20 -8.06
C PRO A 53 -23.74 23.37 -6.79
N VAL A 54 -24.98 23.15 -6.36
CA VAL A 54 -25.30 22.34 -5.17
C VAL A 54 -25.11 20.86 -5.48
N GLU A 55 -25.67 20.37 -6.58
CA GLU A 55 -25.56 18.97 -6.98
C GLU A 55 -24.11 18.59 -7.32
N LEU A 56 -23.37 19.48 -8.01
CA LEU A 56 -21.95 19.27 -8.30
C LEU A 56 -21.10 19.19 -7.03
N LYS A 57 -21.37 20.05 -6.02
CA LYS A 57 -20.66 19.99 -4.73
C LYS A 57 -20.99 18.70 -3.98
N ALA A 58 -22.23 18.24 -4.01
CA ALA A 58 -22.64 16.98 -3.40
C ALA A 58 -21.94 15.79 -4.08
N GLU A 59 -21.86 15.79 -5.40
CA GLU A 59 -21.19 14.72 -6.15
C GLU A 59 -19.67 14.73 -5.93
N ILE A 60 -19.03 15.91 -5.91
CA ILE A 60 -17.61 16.03 -5.55
C ILE A 60 -17.36 15.52 -4.12
N ALA A 61 -18.25 15.83 -3.18
CA ALA A 61 -18.14 15.35 -1.80
C ALA A 61 -18.27 13.82 -1.73
N ARG A 62 -19.23 13.24 -2.45
CA ARG A 62 -19.43 11.79 -2.58
C ARG A 62 -18.19 11.09 -3.15
N LEU A 63 -17.69 11.57 -4.30
CA LEU A 63 -16.50 11.03 -4.95
C LEU A 63 -15.25 11.14 -4.08
N ARG A 64 -15.09 12.24 -3.33
CA ARG A 64 -13.99 12.38 -2.36
C ARG A 64 -14.12 11.41 -1.19
N ALA A 65 -15.33 11.19 -0.68
CA ALA A 65 -15.57 10.22 0.37
C ALA A 65 -15.27 8.79 -0.12
N GLU A 66 -15.72 8.44 -1.32
CA GLU A 66 -15.46 7.15 -1.96
C GLU A 66 -13.95 6.94 -2.23
N LEU A 67 -13.25 7.95 -2.74
CA LEU A 67 -11.80 7.90 -2.89
C LEU A 67 -11.08 7.80 -1.54
N GLY A 68 -11.61 8.43 -0.50
CA GLY A 68 -11.10 8.34 0.87
C GLY A 68 -11.24 6.94 1.47
N THR A 69 -12.39 6.29 1.29
CA THR A 69 -12.61 4.91 1.74
C THR A 69 -11.74 3.92 0.96
N TYR A 70 -11.65 4.05 -0.37
CA TYR A 70 -10.73 3.25 -1.19
C TYR A 70 -9.28 3.45 -0.79
N ARG A 71 -8.83 4.71 -0.59
CA ARG A 71 -7.49 5.01 -0.10
C ARG A 71 -7.22 4.44 1.28
N THR A 72 -8.22 4.39 2.15
CA THR A 72 -8.09 3.84 3.51
C THR A 72 -8.02 2.31 3.50
N ALA A 73 -8.80 1.66 2.63
CA ALA A 73 -8.71 0.23 2.38
C ALA A 73 -7.34 -0.14 1.78
N LEU A 74 -6.82 0.70 0.87
CA LEU A 74 -5.47 0.59 0.32
C LEU A 74 -4.37 1.03 1.31
N SER A 75 -4.69 1.84 2.33
CA SER A 75 -3.74 2.28 3.37
C SER A 75 -3.59 1.28 4.51
N ARG A 76 -4.36 0.18 4.51
CA ARG A 76 -4.02 -1.06 5.23
C ARG A 76 -3.49 -2.07 4.20
N PRO A 77 -2.30 -1.84 3.61
CA PRO A 77 -1.80 -2.69 2.54
C PRO A 77 -1.59 -4.14 2.98
N PHE A 78 -1.60 -4.43 4.30
CA PHE A 78 -1.47 -5.78 4.84
C PHE A 78 -2.42 -6.02 6.03
N PRO A 79 -3.63 -6.57 5.82
CA PRO A 79 -4.55 -6.93 6.91
C PRO A 79 -3.96 -7.96 7.88
N VAL A 80 -3.02 -8.78 7.41
CA VAL A 80 -2.26 -9.73 8.22
C VAL A 80 -0.77 -9.52 7.95
N ALA A 81 -0.01 -9.27 9.01
CA ALA A 81 1.44 -9.18 8.94
C ALA A 81 2.09 -10.05 10.01
N VAL A 82 3.18 -10.74 9.64
CA VAL A 82 3.92 -11.62 10.54
C VAL A 82 5.23 -10.94 10.95
N LEU A 83 5.61 -11.12 12.22
CA LEU A 83 6.78 -10.49 12.82
C LEU A 83 8.07 -11.24 12.48
N HIS A 84 9.00 -10.54 11.85
CA HIS A 84 10.37 -10.98 11.62
C HIS A 84 11.31 -10.30 12.62
N TRP A 85 12.26 -11.07 13.15
CA TRP A 85 13.32 -10.59 14.03
C TRP A 85 14.67 -10.79 13.33
N PRO A 86 15.42 -9.72 13.03
CA PRO A 86 16.80 -9.83 12.61
C PRO A 86 17.63 -10.55 13.66
N GLU A 87 18.70 -11.25 13.28
CA GLU A 87 19.46 -12.10 14.21
C GLU A 87 19.97 -11.38 15.45
N GLN A 88 20.49 -10.16 15.27
CA GLN A 88 20.99 -9.38 16.38
C GLN A 88 19.87 -9.03 17.36
N GLU A 89 18.73 -8.60 16.85
CA GLU A 89 17.54 -8.25 17.63
C GLU A 89 16.95 -9.48 18.31
N LEU A 90 16.90 -10.64 17.63
CA LEU A 90 16.40 -11.88 18.23
C LEU A 90 17.28 -12.32 19.41
N ARG A 91 18.60 -12.24 19.24
CA ARG A 91 19.56 -12.59 20.31
C ARG A 91 19.44 -11.63 21.49
N GLU A 92 19.30 -10.34 21.22
CA GLU A 92 19.10 -9.32 22.24
C GLU A 92 17.77 -9.53 22.99
N LEU A 93 16.68 -9.80 22.26
CA LEU A 93 15.35 -10.08 22.81
C LEU A 93 15.39 -11.27 23.78
N LEU A 94 15.99 -12.39 23.36
CA LEU A 94 16.07 -13.60 24.18
C LEU A 94 17.06 -13.48 25.35
N THR A 95 18.03 -12.57 25.25
CA THR A 95 18.93 -12.24 26.36
C THR A 95 18.20 -11.42 27.43
N ALA A 96 17.39 -10.45 27.02
CA ALA A 96 16.63 -9.58 27.91
C ALA A 96 15.37 -10.24 28.49
N TYR A 97 14.72 -11.11 27.70
CA TYR A 97 13.44 -11.75 28.02
C TYR A 97 13.51 -13.27 27.74
N PRO A 98 14.20 -14.06 28.59
CA PRO A 98 14.40 -15.49 28.36
C PRO A 98 13.10 -16.30 28.26
N GLU A 99 11.99 -15.82 28.82
CA GLU A 99 10.67 -16.43 28.73
C GLU A 99 10.19 -16.57 27.29
N LEU A 100 10.63 -15.70 26.38
CA LEU A 100 10.26 -15.76 24.96
C LEU A 100 10.99 -16.88 24.18
N THR A 101 11.88 -17.64 24.83
CA THR A 101 12.56 -18.79 24.20
C THR A 101 11.58 -19.92 23.85
N GLU A 102 10.43 -20.00 24.52
CA GLU A 102 9.36 -20.94 24.16
C GLU A 102 8.77 -20.62 22.77
N GLU A 103 8.64 -19.34 22.44
CA GLU A 103 8.15 -18.86 21.14
C GLU A 103 9.27 -18.93 20.09
N TYR A 104 10.44 -18.41 20.43
CA TYR A 104 11.59 -18.32 19.54
C TYR A 104 12.75 -19.20 20.03
N VAL A 105 12.72 -20.47 19.64
CA VAL A 105 13.76 -21.46 20.02
C VAL A 105 15.13 -21.08 19.45
N ASP A 106 15.18 -20.83 18.14
CA ASP A 106 16.38 -20.41 17.42
C ASP A 106 16.00 -19.65 16.14
N ARG A 107 17.00 -19.00 15.51
CA ARG A 107 16.79 -18.18 14.31
C ARG A 107 16.24 -19.00 13.14
N THR A 108 16.78 -20.18 12.88
CA THR A 108 16.39 -20.98 11.72
C THR A 108 14.95 -21.45 11.88
N THR A 109 14.62 -21.98 13.05
CA THR A 109 13.25 -22.39 13.40
C THR A 109 12.26 -21.22 13.30
N HIS A 110 12.65 -20.02 13.74
CA HIS A 110 11.83 -18.80 13.59
C HIS A 110 11.54 -18.51 12.12
N LEU A 111 12.56 -18.47 11.26
CA LEU A 111 12.40 -18.16 9.84
C LEU A 111 11.53 -19.21 9.12
N ASP A 112 11.74 -20.49 9.41
CA ASP A 112 10.96 -21.59 8.82
C ASP A 112 9.49 -21.52 9.23
N ARG A 113 9.20 -21.27 10.52
CA ARG A 113 7.82 -21.11 11.03
C ARG A 113 7.15 -19.89 10.40
N LEU A 114 7.89 -18.80 10.20
CA LEU A 114 7.38 -17.57 9.60
C LEU A 114 6.98 -17.81 8.14
N GLU A 115 7.86 -18.39 7.32
CA GLU A 115 7.56 -18.72 5.92
C GLU A 115 6.39 -19.71 5.82
N ALA A 116 6.36 -20.75 6.67
CA ALA A 116 5.27 -21.73 6.71
C ALA A 116 3.93 -21.05 7.03
N SER A 117 3.88 -20.19 8.05
CA SER A 117 2.68 -19.45 8.44
C SER A 117 2.17 -18.54 7.31
N LEU A 118 3.07 -17.86 6.60
CA LEU A 118 2.70 -17.03 5.44
C LEU A 118 2.15 -17.87 4.29
N ARG A 119 2.76 -19.03 4.01
CA ARG A 119 2.27 -19.97 2.97
C ARG A 119 0.90 -20.52 3.32
N ASP A 120 0.66 -20.89 4.56
CA ASP A 120 -0.64 -21.37 5.04
C ASP A 120 -1.72 -20.29 4.93
N LEU A 121 -1.41 -19.06 5.35
CA LEU A 121 -2.33 -17.92 5.20
C LEU A 121 -2.62 -17.61 3.73
N HIS A 122 -1.64 -17.73 2.86
CA HIS A 122 -1.83 -17.52 1.43
C HIS A 122 -2.68 -18.63 0.79
N ALA A 123 -2.42 -19.88 1.15
CA ALA A 123 -3.16 -21.04 0.67
C ALA A 123 -4.64 -21.01 1.08
N THR A 124 -4.94 -20.43 2.24
CA THR A 124 -6.32 -20.20 2.71
C THR A 124 -7.00 -18.99 2.03
N GLY A 125 -6.31 -18.30 1.12
CA GLY A 125 -6.85 -17.19 0.33
C GLY A 125 -6.76 -15.83 1.01
N THR A 126 -5.96 -15.69 2.07
CA THR A 126 -5.74 -14.39 2.72
C THR A 126 -4.97 -13.48 1.76
N PRO A 127 -5.59 -12.39 1.27
CA PRO A 127 -4.91 -11.48 0.37
C PRO A 127 -3.94 -10.60 1.15
N ASN A 128 -2.97 -10.00 0.44
CA ASN A 128 -2.17 -8.90 0.97
C ASN A 128 -1.41 -9.26 2.28
N LEU A 129 -0.58 -10.30 2.24
CA LEU A 129 0.26 -10.67 3.39
C LEU A 129 1.50 -9.78 3.49
N GLY A 130 1.83 -9.41 4.72
CA GLY A 130 2.98 -8.56 5.02
C GLY A 130 3.97 -9.21 5.96
N ILE A 131 5.21 -8.76 5.89
CA ILE A 131 6.23 -9.01 6.92
C ILE A 131 6.60 -7.69 7.57
N VAL A 132 6.58 -7.64 8.89
CA VAL A 132 7.09 -6.49 9.66
C VAL A 132 8.37 -6.88 10.36
N THR A 133 9.35 -5.99 10.39
CA THR A 133 10.61 -6.23 11.10
C THR A 133 10.58 -5.53 12.45
N GLY A 134 10.76 -6.29 13.52
CA GLY A 134 10.84 -5.80 14.89
C GLY A 134 12.25 -5.38 15.29
N THR A 135 12.34 -4.46 16.26
CA THR A 135 13.56 -4.17 17.02
C THR A 135 13.26 -4.16 18.51
N VAL A 136 14.19 -4.59 19.35
CA VAL A 136 14.00 -4.68 20.80
C VAL A 136 13.61 -3.32 21.38
N PRO A 137 14.30 -2.20 21.06
CA PRO A 137 13.92 -0.89 21.60
C PRO A 137 12.51 -0.45 21.22
N SER A 138 12.04 -0.78 20.01
CA SER A 138 10.70 -0.37 19.58
C SER A 138 9.61 -1.30 20.11
N TYR A 139 9.92 -2.57 20.38
CA TYR A 139 9.05 -3.51 21.07
C TYR A 139 8.90 -3.14 22.55
N GLU A 140 10.00 -2.81 23.24
CA GLU A 140 9.97 -2.34 24.63
C GLU A 140 9.18 -1.04 24.79
N ALA A 141 9.38 -0.09 23.87
CA ALA A 141 8.59 1.14 23.84
C ALA A 141 7.09 0.86 23.65
N PHE A 142 6.74 -0.13 22.83
CA PHE A 142 5.36 -0.57 22.64
C PHE A 142 4.80 -1.23 23.91
N ALA A 143 5.54 -2.16 24.52
CA ALA A 143 5.15 -2.80 25.77
C ALA A 143 4.89 -1.78 26.89
N ALA A 144 5.78 -0.80 27.02
CA ALA A 144 5.61 0.30 27.95
C ALA A 144 4.34 1.13 27.67
N SER A 145 4.03 1.42 26.39
CA SER A 145 2.81 2.15 26.02
C SER A 145 1.51 1.37 26.29
N GLU A 146 1.57 0.04 26.22
CA GLU A 146 0.44 -0.85 26.53
C GLU A 146 0.37 -1.23 28.02
N ALA A 147 1.27 -0.70 28.86
CA ALA A 147 1.42 -1.08 30.27
C ALA A 147 1.53 -2.60 30.48
N ALA A 148 2.19 -3.29 29.55
CA ALA A 148 2.38 -4.73 29.52
C ALA A 148 3.86 -5.11 29.71
N SER A 149 4.11 -6.37 30.06
CA SER A 149 5.48 -6.89 30.14
C SER A 149 6.00 -7.24 28.74
N PRO A 150 7.24 -6.86 28.36
CA PRO A 150 7.84 -7.35 27.11
C PRO A 150 8.05 -8.87 27.10
N SER A 151 8.06 -9.54 28.25
CA SER A 151 8.15 -11.01 28.34
C SER A 151 6.81 -11.73 28.06
N ASP A 152 5.70 -11.00 27.89
CA ASP A 152 4.40 -11.60 27.55
C ASP A 152 4.35 -11.96 26.05
N PRO A 153 4.27 -13.25 25.69
CA PRO A 153 4.19 -13.66 24.28
C PRO A 153 2.91 -13.17 23.60
N GLY A 154 1.84 -12.92 24.35
CA GLY A 154 0.58 -12.36 23.83
C GLY A 154 0.71 -10.94 23.26
N LEU A 155 1.81 -10.25 23.55
CA LEU A 155 2.09 -8.90 23.07
C LEU A 155 2.69 -8.88 21.65
N LEU A 156 3.37 -9.96 21.22
CA LEU A 156 4.07 -10.03 19.93
C LEU A 156 3.13 -9.82 18.72
N PRO A 157 1.94 -10.46 18.64
CA PRO A 157 1.02 -10.25 17.52
C PRO A 157 0.42 -8.83 17.50
N GLN A 158 0.24 -8.22 18.67
CA GLN A 158 -0.28 -6.85 18.80
C GLN A 158 0.75 -5.83 18.32
N TYR A 159 2.02 -6.06 18.67
CA TYR A 159 3.14 -5.28 18.18
C TYR A 159 3.27 -5.39 16.65
N ALA A 160 3.17 -6.61 16.09
CA ALA A 160 3.19 -6.83 14.65
C ALA A 160 2.07 -6.06 13.92
N THR A 161 0.86 -6.11 14.48
CA THR A 161 -0.30 -5.36 13.98
C THR A 161 -0.06 -3.86 14.01
N THR A 162 0.54 -3.35 15.08
CA THR A 162 0.88 -1.93 15.22
C THR A 162 1.92 -1.48 14.19
N LEU A 163 2.94 -2.29 13.92
CA LEU A 163 3.92 -2.00 12.87
C LEU A 163 3.26 -1.98 11.49
N ALA A 164 2.38 -2.94 11.19
CA ALA A 164 1.67 -3.01 9.93
C ALA A 164 0.74 -1.79 9.74
N ALA A 165 -0.01 -1.41 10.78
CA ALA A 165 -0.86 -0.21 10.77
C ALA A 165 -0.08 1.09 10.56
N ARG A 166 1.20 1.12 10.94
CA ARG A 166 2.14 2.23 10.68
C ARG A 166 2.81 2.16 9.31
N GLY A 167 2.40 1.23 8.44
CA GLY A 167 2.96 1.08 7.09
C GLY A 167 4.39 0.53 7.07
N ARG A 168 4.81 -0.20 8.10
CA ARG A 168 6.16 -0.80 8.18
C ARG A 168 6.25 -2.20 7.56
N ALA A 169 5.14 -2.73 7.08
CA ALA A 169 5.10 -4.04 6.47
C ALA A 169 5.62 -4.00 5.03
N ILE A 170 6.40 -5.02 4.65
CA ILE A 170 6.81 -5.28 3.26
C ILE A 170 5.91 -6.38 2.66
N PRO A 171 5.62 -6.35 1.36
CA PRO A 171 4.80 -7.37 0.72
C PRO A 171 5.42 -8.76 0.73
N TRP A 172 4.59 -9.77 0.96
CA TRP A 172 4.90 -11.17 0.75
C TRP A 172 3.85 -11.82 -0.18
N PRO A 173 4.23 -12.70 -1.12
CA PRO A 173 5.60 -13.12 -1.41
C PRO A 173 6.38 -12.05 -2.19
N PRO A 174 7.68 -11.85 -1.90
CA PRO A 174 8.56 -11.09 -2.77
C PRO A 174 8.66 -11.73 -4.17
N SER A 175 9.10 -10.96 -5.17
CA SER A 175 9.45 -11.56 -6.46
C SER A 175 10.62 -12.53 -6.30
N ARG A 176 10.69 -13.59 -7.12
CA ARG A 176 11.74 -14.62 -7.00
C ARG A 176 13.16 -14.06 -7.12
N THR A 177 13.34 -12.94 -7.83
CA THR A 177 14.64 -12.27 -8.01
C THR A 177 14.92 -11.16 -7.00
N ALA A 178 13.91 -10.73 -6.21
CA ALA A 178 14.12 -9.76 -5.13
C ALA A 178 14.92 -10.39 -3.98
N ALA A 179 15.54 -9.55 -3.16
CA ALA A 179 16.22 -10.01 -1.94
C ALA A 179 15.24 -10.72 -1.02
N CYS A 180 15.70 -11.80 -0.36
CA CYS A 180 14.89 -12.53 0.59
C CYS A 180 14.63 -11.69 1.85
N TRP A 181 13.40 -11.76 2.34
CA TRP A 181 12.93 -11.00 3.51
C TRP A 181 13.70 -11.33 4.81
N CYS A 182 14.35 -12.50 4.89
CA CYS A 182 15.13 -12.95 6.05
C CYS A 182 16.46 -12.20 6.25
N GLY A 183 16.84 -11.33 5.30
CA GLY A 183 18.07 -10.54 5.37
C GLY A 183 19.35 -11.30 5.00
N SER A 184 19.25 -12.48 4.37
CA SER A 184 20.42 -13.27 3.95
C SER A 184 21.23 -12.65 2.79
N GLY A 185 20.65 -11.70 2.06
CA GLY A 185 21.22 -11.15 0.83
C GLY A 185 21.04 -12.05 -0.41
N VAL A 186 20.54 -13.28 -0.24
CA VAL A 186 20.21 -14.20 -1.33
C VAL A 186 18.84 -13.81 -1.92
N ALA A 187 18.65 -14.07 -3.22
CA ALA A 187 17.34 -13.88 -3.87
C ALA A 187 16.27 -14.80 -3.24
N TYR A 188 15.03 -14.32 -3.11
CA TYR A 188 13.93 -15.04 -2.49
C TYR A 188 13.75 -16.43 -3.11
N GLY A 189 13.76 -16.54 -4.44
CA GLY A 189 13.59 -17.82 -5.15
C GLY A 189 14.71 -18.85 -4.94
N GLY A 190 15.86 -18.44 -4.40
CA GLY A 190 16.96 -19.33 -4.01
C GLY A 190 17.14 -19.46 -2.49
N CYS A 191 16.21 -18.92 -1.70
CA CYS A 191 16.25 -18.92 -0.24
C CYS A 191 14.96 -19.48 0.35
N HIS A 192 13.96 -18.66 0.67
CA HIS A 192 12.69 -19.14 1.22
C HIS A 192 11.59 -19.32 0.17
N GLY A 193 11.79 -18.84 -1.06
CA GLY A 193 10.89 -18.95 -2.22
C GLY A 193 11.19 -20.13 -3.14
N VAL A 194 11.77 -21.19 -2.57
CA VAL A 194 11.92 -22.51 -3.21
C VAL A 194 10.58 -23.23 -3.28
#